data_AF-A0A382TCC5-F1
#
_entry.id   AF-A0A382TCC5-F1
#
_cell.length_a   1.000
_cell.length_b   1.000
_cell.length_c   1.000
_cell.angle_alpha   90.00
_cell.angle_beta   90.00
_cell.angle_gamma   90.00
#
_symmetry.space_group_name_H-M   'P 1'
#
loop_
_entity.id
_entity.type
_entity.pdbx_description
1 polymer ?
#
loop_
_entity_poly.entity_id
_entity_poly.type
_entity_poly.pdbx_seq_one_letter_code
_entity_poly.pdbx_strand_id
1 'polypeptide(L)' 'VALLEELPETIAEPASEDATGSQGMRVRKRNGDLEPVDVNKIVRAVERCAVDLAGVDPMRVATRTISGL' A
#
# COMPACT_ATOMS: atom_id res chain seq x y z
N VAL A 1 21.40 34.81 31.81
CA VAL A 1 20.05 34.65 31.22
C VAL A 1 20.20 34.78 29.72
N ALA A 2 20.29 33.64 29.01
CA ALA A 2 20.11 33.45 27.57
C ALA A 2 20.62 32.04 27.24
N LEU A 3 19.86 31.04 27.71
CA LEU A 3 19.97 29.66 27.25
C LEU A 3 18.81 29.51 26.26
N LEU A 4 19.07 29.36 24.96
CA LEU A 4 18.14 28.92 23.91
C LEU A 4 18.94 28.87 22.59
N GLU A 5 19.80 27.87 22.44
CA GLU A 5 20.23 27.40 21.13
C GLU A 5 19.11 26.49 20.60
N GLU A 6 18.50 26.92 19.50
CA GLU A 6 17.42 26.24 18.81
C GLU A 6 17.97 24.95 18.17
N LEU A 7 17.55 23.80 18.70
CA LEU A 7 17.81 22.51 18.08
C LEU A 7 16.91 22.40 16.83
N PRO A 8 17.45 22.03 15.65
CA PRO A 8 16.62 21.76 14.49
C PRO A 8 15.76 20.53 14.78
N GLU A 9 14.44 20.69 14.66
CA GLU A 9 13.49 19.59 14.67
C GLU A 9 13.95 18.55 13.65
N THR A 10 14.37 17.39 14.15
CA THR A 10 14.60 16.22 13.33
C THR A 10 13.24 15.85 12.72
N ILE A 11 13.02 16.29 11.49
CA ILE A 11 12.05 15.68 10.60
C ILE A 11 12.55 14.26 10.38
N ALA A 12 12.08 13.37 11.25
CA ALA A 12 12.25 11.93 11.12
C ALA A 12 11.90 11.56 9.67
N GLU A 13 12.87 10.96 8.99
CA GLU A 13 12.67 10.28 7.72
C GLU A 13 11.41 9.40 7.85
N PRO A 14 10.49 9.39 6.87
CA PRO A 14 9.31 8.54 6.94
C PRO A 14 9.78 7.09 6.85
N ALA A 15 10.04 6.50 8.01
CA ALA A 15 10.23 5.10 8.22
C ALA A 15 8.97 4.44 7.68
N SER A 16 9.12 3.81 6.49
CA SER A 16 8.16 2.95 5.80
C SER A 16 6.81 2.86 6.49
N GLU A 17 5.92 3.81 6.18
CA GLU A 17 4.51 3.83 6.59
C GLU A 17 3.74 2.71 5.87
N ASP A 18 4.09 1.47 6.17
CA ASP A 18 3.33 0.25 5.87
C ASP A 18 3.13 -0.55 7.17
N ALA A 19 3.05 0.18 8.30
CA ALA A 19 3.00 -0.38 9.65
C ALA A 19 1.86 0.21 10.48
N THR A 20 0.70 0.46 9.85
CA THR A 20 -0.52 0.82 10.60
C THR A 20 -1.74 0.06 10.09
N GLY A 21 -2.22 -0.90 10.89
CA GLY A 21 -3.66 -1.07 11.07
C GLY A 21 -4.32 -2.30 10.46
N SER A 22 -4.07 -3.47 11.04
CA SER A 22 -5.00 -4.60 11.27
C SER A 22 -4.23 -5.91 11.15
N GLN A 23 -4.70 -6.99 11.80
CA GLN A 23 -4.24 -8.34 11.48
C GLN A 23 -4.75 -8.74 10.08
N GLY A 24 -4.31 -8.03 9.05
CA GLY A 24 -4.78 -8.13 7.68
C GLY A 24 -4.29 -9.41 7.01
N MET A 25 -4.99 -9.80 5.95
CA MET A 25 -4.64 -10.98 5.17
C MET A 25 -3.18 -10.94 4.70
N ARG A 26 -2.50 -12.09 4.76
CA ARG A 26 -1.13 -12.28 4.28
C ARG A 26 -1.15 -13.18 3.05
N VAL A 27 -0.25 -12.91 2.11
CA VAL A 27 -0.08 -13.70 0.89
C VAL A 27 1.28 -14.38 0.88
N ARG A 28 1.28 -15.65 0.46
CA ARG A 28 2.52 -16.38 0.19
C ARG A 28 3.06 -15.98 -1.18
N LYS A 29 4.25 -15.42 -1.20
CA LYS A 29 4.97 -15.08 -2.44
C LYS A 29 5.55 -16.33 -3.10
N ARG A 30 5.97 -16.20 -4.36
CA ARG A 30 6.53 -17.33 -5.14
C ARG A 30 7.84 -17.87 -4.57
N ASN A 31 8.60 -17.04 -3.85
CA ASN A 31 9.80 -17.44 -3.12
C ASN A 31 9.48 -18.20 -1.82
N GLY A 32 8.21 -18.25 -1.41
CA GLY A 32 7.75 -18.97 -0.23
C GLY A 32 7.46 -18.10 0.99
N ASP A 33 7.88 -16.83 0.99
CA ASP A 33 7.71 -15.91 2.10
C ASP A 33 6.25 -15.46 2.27
N LEU A 34 5.86 -15.17 3.51
CA LEU A 34 4.55 -14.62 3.85
C LEU A 34 4.68 -13.12 4.09
N GLU A 35 4.04 -12.34 3.24
CA GLU A 35 4.03 -10.87 3.33
C GLU A 35 2.60 -10.37 3.52
N PRO A 36 2.40 -9.18 4.12
CA PRO A 36 1.09 -8.54 4.11
C PRO A 36 0.58 -8.34 2.68
N VAL A 37 -0.74 -8.40 2.52
CA VAL A 37 -1.39 -8.03 1.25
C VAL A 37 -1.14 -6.56 0.96
N ASP A 38 -0.66 -6.29 -0.25
CA ASP A 38 -0.52 -4.93 -0.79
C ASP A 38 -1.65 -4.71 -1.80
N VAL A 39 -2.65 -3.94 -1.40
CA VAL A 39 -3.84 -3.63 -2.20
C VAL A 39 -3.47 -2.82 -3.45
N ASN A 40 -2.49 -1.92 -3.35
CA ASN A 40 -2.03 -1.11 -4.47
C ASN A 40 -1.43 -1.97 -5.58
N LYS A 41 -0.74 -3.07 -5.23
CA LYS A 41 -0.26 -4.05 -6.23
C LYS A 41 -1.40 -4.69 -7.01
N ILE A 42 -2.55 -4.95 -6.37
CA ILE A 42 -3.73 -5.56 -7.03
C ILE A 42 -4.35 -4.55 -7.99
N VAL A 43 -4.61 -3.32 -7.53
CA VAL A 43 -5.22 -2.25 -8.35
C VAL A 43 -4.38 -1.99 -9.60
N ARG A 44 -3.07 -1.77 -9.43
CA ARG A 44 -2.14 -1.53 -10.55
C ARG A 44 -2.07 -2.70 -11.53
N ALA A 45 -2.26 -3.93 -11.05
CA ALA A 45 -2.29 -5.09 -11.93
C ALA A 45 -3.57 -5.11 -12.77
N VAL A 46 -4.72 -4.85 -12.14
CA VAL A 46 -6.03 -4.76 -12.83
C VAL A 46 -6.02 -3.64 -13.87
N GLU A 47 -5.54 -2.45 -13.53
CA GLU A 47 -5.42 -1.31 -14.44
C GLU A 47 -4.59 -1.66 -15.68
N ARG A 48 -3.41 -2.27 -15.47
CA ARG A 48 -2.54 -2.72 -16.57
C ARG A 48 -3.22 -3.73 -17.49
N CYS A 49 -4.01 -4.63 -16.91
CA CYS A 49 -4.74 -5.64 -17.68
C CYS A 49 -5.98 -5.09 -18.38
N ALA A 50 -6.55 -3.97 -17.90
CA ALA A 50 -7.76 -3.37 -18.43
C ALA A 50 -7.52 -2.41 -19.61
N VAL A 51 -6.26 -2.19 -20.01
CA VAL A 51 -5.90 -1.32 -21.14
C VAL A 51 -6.57 -1.84 -22.42
N ASP A 52 -7.15 -0.93 -23.21
CA ASP A 52 -7.86 -1.18 -24.47
C ASP A 52 -9.11 -2.07 -24.38
N LEU A 53 -9.61 -2.37 -23.18
CA LEU A 53 -10.86 -3.11 -22.99
C LEU A 53 -12.06 -2.17 -22.90
N ALA A 54 -12.86 -2.13 -23.97
CA ALA A 54 -14.09 -1.35 -24.00
C ALA A 54 -15.13 -1.91 -23.00
N GLY A 55 -15.73 -1.02 -22.20
CA GLY A 55 -16.78 -1.38 -21.24
C GLY A 55 -16.29 -2.02 -19.94
N VAL A 56 -14.97 -2.09 -19.72
CA VAL A 56 -14.38 -2.55 -18.45
C VAL A 56 -13.99 -1.35 -17.60
N ASP A 57 -14.45 -1.33 -16.35
CA ASP A 57 -14.01 -0.38 -15.34
C ASP A 57 -13.02 -1.07 -14.39
N PRO A 58 -11.71 -0.74 -14.45
CA PRO A 58 -10.69 -1.38 -13.62
C PRO A 58 -10.90 -1.12 -12.12
N MET A 59 -11.39 0.06 -11.73
CA MET A 59 -11.65 0.38 -10.33
C MET A 59 -12.80 -0.45 -9.78
N ARG A 60 -13.85 -0.64 -10.59
CA ARG A 60 -14.98 -1.51 -10.22
C ARG A 60 -14.55 -2.97 -10.05
N VAL A 61 -13.70 -3.48 -10.94
CA VAL A 61 -13.15 -4.84 -10.84
C VAL A 61 -12.29 -4.96 -9.59
N ALA A 62 -11.30 -4.08 -9.42
CA ALA A 62 -10.38 -4.13 -8.30
C ALA A 62 -11.11 -4.07 -6.96
N THR A 63 -12.05 -3.13 -6.80
CA THR A 63 -12.83 -2.95 -5.56
C THR A 63 -13.65 -4.19 -5.24
N ARG A 64 -14.31 -4.81 -6.23
CA ARG A 64 -15.07 -6.05 -6.03
C ARG A 64 -14.18 -7.25 -5.68
N THR A 65 -12.95 -7.28 -6.18
CA THR A 65 -11.99 -8.36 -5.91
C THR A 65 -11.40 -8.26 -4.50
N ILE A 66 -11.05 -7.04 -4.05
CA ILE A 66 -10.38 -6.83 -2.76
C ILE A 66 -11.34 -6.65 -1.59
N SER A 67 -12.63 -6.48 -1.87
CA SER A 67 -13.65 -6.35 -0.83
C SER A 67 -13.73 -7.65 -0.02
N GLY A 68 -13.09 -7.68 1.15
CA GLY A 68 -13.06 -8.83 2.06
C GLY A 68 -11.66 -9.43 2.29
N LEU A 69 -10.60 -8.79 1.78
CA LEU A 69 -9.21 -9.05 2.19
C LEU A 69 -8.90 -8.47 3.58
#